data_AF-A0AAQ4CNY8-F1
#
_entry.id   AF-A0AAQ4CNY8-F1
#
_cell.length_a   1.000
_cell.length_b   1.000
_cell.length_c   1.000
_cell.angle_alpha   90.00
_cell.angle_beta   90.00
_cell.angle_gamma   90.00
#
_symmetry.space_group_name_H-M   'P 1'
#
loop_
_entity.id
_entity.type
_entity.pdbx_description
1 polymer ?
#
loop_
_entity_poly.entity_id
_entity_poly.type
_entity_poly.pdbx_seq_one_letter_code
_entity_poly.pdbx_strand_id
1 'polypeptide(L)'
;MRKILLVAIFFLLILEIMSMVALSYSILIISPKIVKVLEQENNLNNIYSNPNWTNGTAIVEKNTSYEIIYGLDYSYAVQKIDISSLSNFTYAVKYDYISGIQAGAIILGGNVELNKPANIQPYVLIYSVVSGELLIKTPTTTLKSVIKDLPSSVSGILIIHFTDVEGNLTITTISLDNSNVTLVYITPIPWSSIKYVGWLQDEGFSFIYYLSEPISLAETIPMIAGSTFLVSNVVSSPIWKLGTAKVVNHTNNYEILEGESGGSYIVQYYNISPLRYFIVSSNFTYYNGSNVGIELLGSNIDLSEPDNQQIYALLYSVNNGILWIEEPSKGWYEIKSGLPVIKNGVISLLLLNDEGNVSLYEIIINKTLYFINITTPIPWNNITYVGWRVDNGFSKLIFMSQNYIVMQQTNLAFEFLNNNGSPASDQKYYIYIGNNLTCLQFYSSGYTNSDGMASILLPIIYSTYNNYEYIRIIWINKSVNVTLMIPLIQYKYEQLDIPLNPFNLNEEKINIKVNYLELALFLSLIIVLLMYLWEDKIKGK
;
A
#
# COMPACT_ATOMS: atom_id res chain seq x y z
N MET A 1 46.39 -16.29 35.56
CA MET A 1 45.22 -15.41 35.33
C MET A 1 45.34 -14.55 34.07
N ARG A 2 46.35 -13.67 33.91
CA ARG A 2 46.51 -12.82 32.70
C ARG A 2 46.54 -13.60 31.37
N LYS A 3 47.22 -14.74 31.31
CA LYS A 3 47.30 -15.60 30.11
C LYS A 3 45.96 -16.21 29.70
N ILE A 4 45.11 -16.54 30.67
CA ILE A 4 43.78 -17.12 30.44
C ILE A 4 42.83 -16.04 29.91
N LEU A 5 42.93 -14.82 30.44
CA LEU A 5 42.14 -13.67 29.97
C LEU A 5 42.46 -13.29 28.52
N LEU A 6 43.73 -13.31 28.13
CA LEU A 6 44.14 -12.95 26.76
C LEU A 6 43.69 -13.99 25.72
N VAL A 7 43.76 -15.28 26.07
CA VAL A 7 43.25 -16.37 25.23
C VAL A 7 41.73 -16.30 25.10
N ALA A 8 41.01 -15.94 26.17
CA ALA A 8 39.56 -15.74 26.12
C ALA A 8 39.15 -14.55 25.23
N ILE A 9 39.89 -13.43 25.31
CA ILE A 9 39.66 -12.26 24.44
C ILE A 9 39.95 -12.61 22.97
N PHE A 10 41.01 -13.38 22.69
CA PHE A 10 41.30 -13.84 21.34
C PHE A 10 40.23 -14.78 20.78
N PHE A 11 39.71 -15.68 21.60
CA PHE A 11 38.62 -16.56 21.21
C PHE A 11 37.32 -15.80 20.94
N LEU A 12 37.02 -14.76 21.73
CA LEU A 12 35.90 -13.85 21.50
C LEU A 12 36.04 -13.07 20.18
N LEU A 13 37.24 -12.57 19.88
CA LEU A 13 37.54 -11.91 18.60
C LEU A 13 37.35 -12.87 17.42
N ILE A 14 37.92 -14.09 17.48
CA ILE A 14 37.70 -15.12 16.45
C ILE A 14 36.21 -15.44 16.26
N LEU A 15 35.42 -15.45 17.34
CA LEU A 15 33.98 -15.67 17.27
C LEU A 15 33.25 -14.52 16.54
N GLU A 16 33.67 -13.26 16.76
CA GLU A 16 33.17 -12.10 16.00
C GLU A 16 33.55 -12.18 14.52
N ILE A 17 34.73 -12.70 14.18
CA ILE A 17 35.17 -12.84 12.77
C ILE A 17 34.49 -14.03 12.07
N MET A 18 34.19 -15.10 12.80
CA MET A 18 33.36 -16.19 12.26
C MET A 18 31.90 -15.76 12.09
N SER A 19 31.45 -14.70 12.78
CA SER A 19 30.19 -14.01 12.47
C SER A 19 30.28 -13.07 11.26
N MET A 20 31.50 -12.74 10.82
CA MET A 20 31.81 -12.08 9.55
C MET A 20 32.12 -13.07 8.41
N VAL A 21 31.73 -14.35 8.53
CA VAL A 21 31.65 -15.20 7.34
C VAL A 21 30.66 -14.54 6.39
N ALA A 22 31.24 -13.91 5.38
CA ALA A 22 30.57 -13.29 4.26
C ALA A 22 29.52 -14.27 3.73
N LEU A 23 28.26 -13.99 4.02
CA LEU A 23 27.20 -14.41 3.14
C LEU A 23 27.44 -13.64 1.84
N SER A 24 28.09 -14.31 0.89
CA SER A 24 28.10 -13.88 -0.49
C SER A 24 26.65 -13.94 -0.99
N TYR A 25 25.98 -12.79 -1.01
CA TYR A 25 24.70 -12.66 -1.67
C TYR A 25 24.99 -12.49 -3.16
N SER A 26 24.67 -13.50 -3.96
CA SER A 26 24.49 -13.30 -5.40
C SER A 26 23.12 -12.64 -5.56
N ILE A 27 23.07 -11.37 -5.96
CA ILE A 27 21.81 -10.73 -6.39
C ILE A 27 21.62 -11.04 -7.87
N LEU A 28 20.60 -11.82 -8.23
CA LEU A 28 20.07 -11.87 -9.58
C LEU A 28 18.75 -11.10 -9.56
N ILE A 29 18.65 -10.15 -10.48
CA ILE A 29 17.46 -9.38 -10.75
C ILE A 29 16.70 -10.17 -11.82
N ILE A 30 15.42 -10.50 -11.56
CA ILE A 30 14.51 -11.05 -12.57
C ILE A 30 13.27 -10.15 -12.65
N SER A 31 13.01 -9.62 -13.84
CA SER A 31 11.85 -8.82 -14.19
C SER A 31 10.70 -9.74 -14.64
N PRO A 32 9.47 -9.49 -14.18
CA PRO A 32 8.30 -10.19 -14.70
C PRO A 32 7.99 -9.75 -16.13
N LYS A 33 7.71 -10.73 -17.00
CA LYS A 33 7.21 -10.53 -18.37
C LYS A 33 5.80 -9.91 -18.34
N ILE A 34 5.72 -8.60 -18.57
CA ILE A 34 5.10 -7.97 -19.76
C ILE A 34 5.79 -6.62 -19.96
N VAL A 35 6.40 -6.50 -21.14
CA VAL A 35 7.31 -5.45 -21.59
C VAL A 35 6.90 -5.07 -23.03
N LYS A 36 6.26 -3.92 -23.23
CA LYS A 36 6.62 -2.93 -24.25
C LYS A 36 7.84 -2.18 -23.72
N VAL A 37 8.97 -2.51 -24.31
CA VAL A 37 10.06 -1.56 -24.40
C VAL A 37 9.48 -0.31 -25.06
N LEU A 38 9.28 0.77 -24.31
CA LEU A 38 9.48 2.08 -24.89
C LEU A 38 10.99 2.15 -25.07
N GLU A 39 11.43 2.17 -26.34
CA GLU A 39 12.82 2.50 -26.63
C GLU A 39 13.18 3.75 -25.86
N GLN A 40 14.37 3.70 -25.28
CA GLN A 40 15.06 4.82 -24.67
C GLN A 40 15.21 5.94 -25.71
N GLU A 41 14.19 6.77 -25.86
CA GLU A 41 14.39 8.12 -26.34
C GLU A 41 15.11 8.86 -25.23
N ASN A 42 16.39 9.15 -25.47
CA ASN A 42 17.15 10.08 -24.66
C ASN A 42 16.34 11.35 -24.37
N ASN A 43 16.50 11.85 -23.14
CA ASN A 43 16.30 13.23 -22.68
C ASN A 43 14.97 13.56 -21.95
N LEU A 44 15.04 13.81 -20.63
CA LEU A 44 14.58 15.04 -19.92
C LEU A 44 14.09 14.86 -18.45
N ASN A 45 13.89 13.65 -17.91
CA ASN A 45 13.18 13.48 -16.62
C ASN A 45 14.04 13.54 -15.34
N ASN A 46 15.35 13.73 -15.48
CA ASN A 46 16.26 13.79 -14.34
C ASN A 46 16.84 15.21 -14.20
N ILE A 47 16.67 15.79 -13.02
CA ILE A 47 17.28 17.04 -12.62
C ILE A 47 18.49 16.71 -11.74
N TYR A 48 19.66 16.71 -12.36
CA TYR A 48 20.92 16.55 -11.67
C TYR A 48 21.42 17.89 -11.13
N SER A 49 22.28 17.84 -10.12
CA SER A 49 23.22 18.91 -9.80
C SER A 49 24.25 19.05 -10.92
N ASN A 50 23.79 19.45 -12.11
CA ASN A 50 24.63 19.99 -13.15
C ASN A 50 24.17 21.36 -13.68
N PRO A 51 23.67 22.32 -12.86
CA PRO A 51 23.02 23.45 -13.49
C PRO A 51 23.77 24.72 -13.18
N ASN A 52 23.67 25.63 -14.12
CA ASN A 52 23.87 27.04 -13.85
C ASN A 52 22.82 27.49 -12.81
N TRP A 53 23.00 27.19 -11.52
CA TRP A 53 22.15 27.73 -10.46
C TRP A 53 22.43 29.22 -10.37
N THR A 54 21.60 30.00 -11.05
CA THR A 54 21.77 31.46 -11.16
C THR A 54 20.58 32.21 -10.57
N ASN A 55 19.56 31.50 -10.10
CA ASN A 55 18.31 32.09 -9.63
C ASN A 55 18.13 31.82 -8.14
N GLY A 56 17.67 32.82 -7.41
CA GLY A 56 17.38 32.74 -5.98
C GLY A 56 18.09 33.83 -5.18
N THR A 57 18.13 33.65 -3.87
CA THR A 57 18.71 34.63 -2.93
C THR A 57 20.09 34.23 -2.41
N ALA A 58 20.55 33.00 -2.67
CA ALA A 58 21.90 32.58 -2.33
C ALA A 58 22.93 33.12 -3.33
N ILE A 59 24.15 33.38 -2.85
CA ILE A 59 25.30 33.71 -3.70
C ILE A 59 25.91 32.40 -4.18
N VAL A 60 26.06 32.25 -5.50
CA VAL A 60 26.62 31.04 -6.12
C VAL A 60 27.97 31.36 -6.77
N GLU A 61 29.05 30.79 -6.23
CA GLU A 61 30.38 30.86 -6.82
C GLU A 61 30.68 29.59 -7.60
N LYS A 62 30.96 29.72 -8.90
CA LYS A 62 31.16 28.56 -9.79
C LYS A 62 32.62 28.18 -9.88
N ASN A 63 32.90 26.88 -9.78
CA ASN A 63 34.19 26.26 -10.06
C ASN A 63 34.05 25.32 -11.29
N THR A 64 35.12 24.64 -11.69
CA THR A 64 35.08 23.64 -12.78
C THR A 64 34.39 22.34 -12.37
N SER A 65 34.37 22.02 -11.07
CA SER A 65 33.93 20.71 -10.57
C SER A 65 32.79 20.80 -9.55
N TYR A 66 32.46 21.99 -9.09
CA TYR A 66 31.43 22.25 -8.08
C TYR A 66 30.98 23.72 -8.10
N GLU A 67 29.90 24.02 -7.40
CA GLU A 67 29.45 25.36 -7.03
C GLU A 67 29.52 25.51 -5.50
N ILE A 68 29.89 26.70 -5.03
CA ILE A 68 29.78 27.08 -3.62
C ILE A 68 28.52 27.91 -3.46
N ILE A 69 27.66 27.52 -2.54
CA ILE A 69 26.40 28.22 -2.29
C ILE A 69 26.46 28.83 -0.92
N TYR A 70 26.51 30.16 -0.88
CA TYR A 70 26.44 30.95 0.35
C TYR A 70 25.02 31.46 0.56
N GLY A 71 24.47 31.17 1.72
CA GLY A 71 23.11 31.56 2.08
C GLY A 71 23.05 32.34 3.38
N LEU A 72 22.25 33.40 3.39
CA LEU A 72 21.67 33.97 4.62
C LEU A 72 20.37 33.21 4.95
N ASP A 73 19.54 33.75 5.84
CA ASP A 73 18.28 33.14 6.27
C ASP A 73 17.42 32.63 5.10
N TYR A 74 17.18 31.32 5.09
CA TYR A 74 16.38 30.60 4.07
C TYR A 74 16.76 30.94 2.63
N SER A 75 18.06 31.15 2.38
CA SER A 75 18.54 31.43 1.04
C SER A 75 18.58 30.17 0.19
N TYR A 76 18.42 30.32 -1.12
CA TYR A 76 18.43 29.18 -2.03
C TYR A 76 19.03 29.54 -3.37
N ALA A 77 19.54 28.50 -4.03
CA ALA A 77 19.95 28.53 -5.42
C ALA A 77 19.13 27.48 -6.17
N VAL A 78 18.38 27.91 -7.17
CA VAL A 78 17.44 27.06 -7.91
C VAL A 78 17.62 27.18 -9.41
N GLN A 79 17.14 26.18 -10.12
CA GLN A 79 16.93 26.22 -11.56
C GLN A 79 15.44 26.20 -11.88
N LYS A 80 15.07 26.83 -12.99
CA LYS A 80 13.73 26.70 -13.53
C LYS A 80 13.60 25.31 -14.17
N ILE A 81 12.47 24.65 -13.93
CA ILE A 81 12.13 23.38 -14.57
C ILE A 81 10.79 23.50 -15.28
N ASP A 82 10.64 22.75 -16.36
CA ASP A 82 9.36 22.55 -17.02
C ASP A 82 8.94 21.10 -16.82
N ILE A 83 7.98 20.89 -15.91
CA ILE A 83 7.43 19.57 -15.60
C ILE A 83 6.01 19.40 -16.15
N SER A 84 5.54 20.31 -17.01
CA SER A 84 4.16 20.32 -17.49
C SER A 84 3.80 19.05 -18.28
N SER A 85 4.78 18.41 -18.90
CA SER A 85 4.65 17.13 -19.61
C SER A 85 5.11 15.92 -18.81
N LEU A 86 5.56 16.11 -17.56
CA LEU A 86 6.14 15.05 -16.75
C LEU A 86 5.14 14.57 -15.70
N SER A 87 5.04 13.26 -15.52
CA SER A 87 4.30 12.63 -14.41
C SER A 87 5.18 12.33 -13.20
N ASN A 88 6.50 12.36 -13.38
CA ASN A 88 7.50 12.18 -12.33
C ASN A 88 8.80 12.90 -12.71
N PHE A 89 9.62 13.20 -11.71
CA PHE A 89 11.01 13.61 -11.91
C PHE A 89 11.87 13.22 -10.71
N THR A 90 13.17 13.12 -10.95
CA THR A 90 14.15 12.84 -9.90
C THR A 90 15.02 14.06 -9.67
N TYR A 91 15.18 14.46 -8.40
CA TYR A 91 16.18 15.43 -7.98
C TYR A 91 17.39 14.68 -7.40
N ALA A 92 18.59 14.93 -7.93
CA ALA A 92 19.81 14.31 -7.46
C ALA A 92 20.92 15.35 -7.28
N VAL A 93 21.60 15.32 -6.13
CA VAL A 93 22.69 16.24 -5.83
C VAL A 93 23.78 15.55 -5.00
N LYS A 94 25.04 15.76 -5.39
CA LYS A 94 26.18 15.48 -4.52
C LYS A 94 26.60 16.75 -3.81
N TYR A 95 26.73 16.70 -2.50
CA TYR A 95 26.99 17.88 -1.68
C TYR A 95 27.97 17.60 -0.54
N ASP A 96 28.66 18.66 -0.11
CA ASP A 96 29.32 18.74 1.20
C ASP A 96 28.81 20.00 1.90
N TYR A 97 28.10 19.82 3.01
CA TYR A 97 27.67 20.89 3.89
C TYR A 97 28.81 21.25 4.85
N ILE A 98 29.16 22.55 4.92
CA ILE A 98 30.30 23.02 5.71
C ILE A 98 29.84 23.77 6.96
N SER A 99 28.87 24.66 6.83
CA SER A 99 28.38 25.44 7.97
C SER A 99 26.95 25.95 7.77
N GLY A 100 26.32 26.31 8.89
CA GLY A 100 25.06 27.00 8.99
C GLY A 100 24.05 26.35 9.93
N ILE A 101 22.78 26.65 9.71
CA ILE A 101 21.67 26.07 10.48
C ILE A 101 21.09 24.87 9.73
N GLN A 102 20.85 25.04 8.42
CA GLN A 102 20.15 24.06 7.61
C GLN A 102 20.63 24.13 6.15
N ALA A 103 20.65 22.97 5.49
CA ALA A 103 20.83 22.88 4.06
C ALA A 103 20.05 21.68 3.52
N GLY A 104 19.77 21.66 2.22
CA GLY A 104 19.16 20.51 1.58
C GLY A 104 18.40 20.83 0.30
N ALA A 105 17.59 19.87 -0.16
CA ALA A 105 16.79 20.03 -1.37
C ALA A 105 15.63 20.99 -1.15
N ILE A 106 15.31 21.81 -2.17
CA ILE A 106 14.15 22.68 -2.16
C ILE A 106 13.36 22.59 -3.47
N ILE A 107 12.02 22.56 -3.35
CA ILE A 107 11.07 22.72 -4.45
C ILE A 107 10.25 23.99 -4.20
N LEU A 108 10.12 24.83 -5.23
CA LEU A 108 9.28 26.04 -5.21
C LEU A 108 8.20 25.97 -6.28
N GLY A 109 6.97 26.28 -5.88
CA GLY A 109 5.81 26.34 -6.76
C GLY A 109 5.00 27.63 -6.62
N GLY A 110 4.14 27.91 -7.60
CA GLY A 110 3.26 29.07 -7.64
C GLY A 110 3.89 30.31 -8.28
N ASN A 111 3.52 31.50 -7.80
CA ASN A 111 4.08 32.78 -8.24
C ASN A 111 5.34 33.11 -7.44
N VAL A 112 6.42 32.38 -7.72
CA VAL A 112 7.71 32.50 -7.03
C VAL A 112 8.38 33.83 -7.39
N GLU A 113 8.80 34.58 -6.37
CA GLU A 113 9.58 35.81 -6.50
C GLU A 113 11.04 35.52 -6.13
N LEU A 114 11.92 35.33 -7.12
CA LEU A 114 13.28 34.80 -6.89
C LEU A 114 14.22 35.67 -6.03
N ASN A 115 13.87 36.93 -5.79
CA ASN A 115 14.59 37.85 -4.92
C ASN A 115 14.15 37.78 -3.44
N LYS A 116 13.23 36.88 -3.11
CA LYS A 116 12.68 36.68 -1.77
C LYS A 116 13.13 35.33 -1.18
N PRO A 117 13.41 35.25 0.14
CA PRO A 117 13.84 34.00 0.79
C PRO A 117 12.78 32.91 0.71
N ALA A 118 13.17 31.65 0.92
CA ALA A 118 12.29 30.50 0.73
C ALA A 118 11.05 30.58 1.63
N ASN A 119 11.21 30.93 2.90
CA ASN A 119 10.13 30.98 3.89
C ASN A 119 8.97 31.94 3.56
N ILE A 120 9.11 32.84 2.57
CA ILE A 120 8.02 33.72 2.12
C ILE A 120 7.46 33.37 0.73
N GLN A 121 7.98 32.33 0.08
CA GLN A 121 7.45 31.84 -1.20
C GLN A 121 6.08 31.17 -1.01
N PRO A 122 5.21 31.15 -2.05
CA PRO A 122 3.86 30.63 -1.91
C PRO A 122 3.82 29.14 -1.59
N TYR A 123 4.46 28.29 -2.42
CA TYR A 123 4.63 26.87 -2.12
C TYR A 123 6.11 26.53 -1.95
N VAL A 124 6.43 25.85 -0.85
CA VAL A 124 7.79 25.42 -0.52
C VAL A 124 7.76 24.02 0.04
N LEU A 125 8.64 23.17 -0.49
CA LEU A 125 9.02 21.91 0.12
C LEU A 125 10.52 21.92 0.34
N ILE A 126 10.96 21.66 1.57
CA ILE A 126 12.38 21.54 1.91
C ILE A 126 12.60 20.16 2.52
N TYR A 127 13.59 19.43 2.02
CA TYR A 127 14.16 18.31 2.74
C TYR A 127 15.53 18.72 3.27
N SER A 128 15.66 18.76 4.60
CA SER A 128 16.87 19.15 5.30
C SER A 128 17.79 17.96 5.50
N VAL A 129 18.94 17.98 4.85
CA VAL A 129 19.97 16.93 5.02
C VAL A 129 20.68 17.01 6.37
N VAL A 130 20.63 18.17 7.03
CA VAL A 130 21.27 18.41 8.33
C VAL A 130 20.40 17.89 9.47
N SER A 131 19.09 18.17 9.43
CA SER A 131 18.15 17.82 10.51
C SER A 131 17.32 16.58 10.25
N GLY A 132 17.31 16.04 9.02
CA GLY A 132 16.44 14.91 8.67
C GLY A 132 14.95 15.28 8.73
N GLU A 133 14.63 16.56 8.49
CA GLU A 133 13.24 17.05 8.51
C GLU A 133 12.75 17.36 7.10
N LEU A 134 11.48 17.05 6.86
CA LEU A 134 10.73 17.54 5.71
C LEU A 134 9.87 18.72 6.16
N LEU A 135 10.13 19.90 5.61
CA LEU A 135 9.39 21.12 5.89
C LEU A 135 8.50 21.48 4.70
N ILE A 136 7.31 22.00 4.99
CA ILE A 136 6.38 22.44 3.96
C ILE A 136 5.72 23.77 4.28
N LYS A 137 5.43 24.54 3.22
CA LYS A 137 4.68 25.79 3.26
C LYS A 137 3.69 25.84 2.08
N THR A 138 2.48 26.33 2.34
CA THR A 138 1.50 26.71 1.31
C THR A 138 1.23 28.23 1.36
N PRO A 139 0.43 28.81 0.43
CA PRO A 139 0.16 30.24 0.42
C PRO A 139 -0.46 30.76 1.72
N THR A 140 -1.17 29.89 2.45
CA THR A 140 -1.91 30.24 3.67
C THR A 140 -1.23 29.78 4.96
N THR A 141 -0.07 29.12 4.89
CA THR A 141 0.64 28.61 6.07
C THR A 141 2.03 29.20 6.20
N THR A 142 2.57 29.15 7.42
CA THR A 142 4.01 29.27 7.67
C THR A 142 4.72 27.96 7.34
N LEU A 143 6.05 28.01 7.20
CA LEU A 143 6.89 26.82 7.03
C LEU A 143 6.82 25.96 8.31
N LYS A 144 6.52 24.67 8.17
CA LYS A 144 6.40 23.75 9.30
C LYS A 144 6.98 22.38 8.96
N SER A 145 7.56 21.72 9.97
CA SER A 145 7.97 20.31 9.87
C SER A 145 6.75 19.40 9.81
N VAL A 146 6.71 18.54 8.79
CA VAL A 146 5.65 17.55 8.59
C VAL A 146 6.13 16.13 8.77
N ILE A 147 7.43 15.89 8.60
CA ILE A 147 8.08 14.59 8.83
C ILE A 147 9.43 14.87 9.50
N LYS A 148 9.76 14.05 10.48
CA LYS A 148 11.01 14.08 11.23
C LYS A 148 11.70 12.72 11.11
N ASP A 149 12.95 12.67 11.57
CA ASP A 149 13.74 11.43 11.67
C ASP A 149 13.98 10.76 10.31
N LEU A 150 14.00 11.55 9.21
CA LEU A 150 14.53 11.10 7.93
C LEU A 150 16.06 11.00 7.99
N PRO A 151 16.70 10.29 7.04
CA PRO A 151 18.16 10.23 6.97
C PRO A 151 18.74 11.65 7.01
N SER A 152 19.87 11.82 7.69
CA SER A 152 20.62 13.07 7.72
C SER A 152 22.10 12.77 7.54
N SER A 153 22.78 13.64 6.80
CA SER A 153 24.20 13.55 6.50
C SER A 153 24.71 14.94 6.13
N VAL A 154 25.92 15.28 6.60
CA VAL A 154 26.57 16.56 6.26
C VAL A 154 27.34 16.49 4.94
N SER A 155 27.44 15.32 4.31
CA SER A 155 28.10 15.16 3.02
C SER A 155 27.57 13.90 2.36
N GLY A 156 27.28 13.93 1.08
CA GLY A 156 26.77 12.73 0.45
C GLY A 156 26.14 12.93 -0.92
N ILE A 157 25.45 11.88 -1.34
CA ILE A 157 24.58 11.88 -2.51
C ILE A 157 23.13 11.82 -2.01
N LEU A 158 22.40 12.90 -2.25
CA LEU A 158 20.97 12.99 -2.01
C LEU A 158 20.21 12.74 -3.32
N ILE A 159 19.25 11.83 -3.27
CA ILE A 159 18.33 11.57 -4.38
C ILE A 159 16.90 11.53 -3.85
N ILE A 160 16.02 12.31 -4.47
CA ILE A 160 14.59 12.37 -4.12
C ILE A 160 13.77 12.11 -5.38
N HIS A 161 12.84 11.18 -5.27
CA HIS A 161 11.89 10.88 -6.33
C HIS A 161 10.56 11.56 -6.06
N PHE A 162 10.09 12.30 -7.06
CA PHE A 162 8.82 13.01 -7.05
C PHE A 162 7.88 12.46 -8.12
N THR A 163 6.60 12.35 -7.80
CA THR A 163 5.55 11.96 -8.75
C THR A 163 4.31 12.81 -8.58
N ASP A 164 3.54 12.96 -9.64
CA ASP A 164 2.20 13.51 -9.60
C ASP A 164 1.23 12.46 -9.07
N VAL A 165 0.59 12.72 -7.94
CA VAL A 165 -0.55 11.94 -7.44
C VAL A 165 -1.73 12.89 -7.28
N GLU A 166 -2.77 12.67 -8.09
CA GLU A 166 -4.00 13.48 -8.07
C GLU A 166 -3.75 14.98 -8.26
N GLY A 167 -2.78 15.36 -9.09
CA GLY A 167 -2.44 16.75 -9.36
C GLY A 167 -1.57 17.38 -8.28
N ASN A 168 -1.01 16.60 -7.35
CA ASN A 168 -0.19 17.07 -6.23
C ASN A 168 1.23 16.47 -6.26
N LEU A 169 2.20 17.27 -5.84
CA LEU A 169 3.57 16.85 -5.61
C LEU A 169 3.62 15.80 -4.52
N THR A 170 4.09 14.62 -4.87
CA THR A 170 4.25 13.50 -3.95
C THR A 170 5.69 13.06 -3.92
N ILE A 171 6.25 12.97 -2.71
CA ILE A 171 7.53 12.29 -2.50
C ILE A 171 7.23 10.80 -2.47
N THR A 172 8.05 9.98 -3.13
CA THR A 172 7.94 8.52 -3.07
C THR A 172 9.13 7.89 -2.37
N THR A 173 10.32 8.46 -2.51
CA THR A 173 11.55 7.92 -1.94
C THR A 173 12.55 9.05 -1.70
N ILE A 174 13.25 8.94 -0.58
CA ILE A 174 14.44 9.75 -0.27
C ILE A 174 15.60 8.75 -0.07
N SER A 175 16.67 8.94 -0.82
CA SER A 175 17.91 8.20 -0.68
C SER A 175 19.01 9.17 -0.27
N LEU A 176 19.70 8.86 0.82
CA LEU A 176 20.86 9.61 1.27
C LEU A 176 22.00 8.64 1.60
N ASP A 177 23.08 8.69 0.82
CA ASP A 177 24.25 7.79 0.96
C ASP A 177 23.89 6.30 1.02
N ASN A 178 22.99 5.88 0.13
CA ASN A 178 22.41 4.52 0.06
C ASN A 178 21.45 4.17 1.22
N SER A 179 21.19 5.08 2.15
CA SER A 179 20.09 4.93 3.11
C SER A 179 18.78 5.31 2.43
N ASN A 180 18.05 4.29 1.98
CA ASN A 180 16.79 4.45 1.27
C ASN A 180 15.62 4.46 2.24
N VAL A 181 14.80 5.52 2.19
CA VAL A 181 13.50 5.59 2.87
C VAL A 181 12.41 5.74 1.84
N THR A 182 11.56 4.71 1.74
CA THR A 182 10.32 4.77 0.98
C THR A 182 9.31 5.58 1.78
N LEU A 183 8.95 6.74 1.25
CA LEU A 183 8.08 7.69 1.89
C LEU A 183 7.04 8.12 0.85
N VAL A 184 5.84 7.53 0.88
CA VAL A 184 4.72 8.00 0.04
C VAL A 184 4.04 9.14 0.78
N TYR A 185 4.48 10.37 0.52
CA TYR A 185 3.93 11.57 1.16
C TYR A 185 3.37 12.54 0.11
N ILE A 186 2.04 12.60 0.02
CA ILE A 186 1.30 13.52 -0.86
C ILE A 186 1.29 14.90 -0.21
N THR A 187 1.94 15.86 -0.84
CA THR A 187 1.99 17.23 -0.34
C THR A 187 0.76 18.04 -0.82
N PRO A 188 0.35 19.11 -0.12
CA PRO A 188 -0.62 20.08 -0.62
C PRO A 188 -0.10 21.02 -1.73
N ILE A 189 1.06 20.74 -2.34
CA ILE A 189 1.63 21.56 -3.42
C ILE A 189 1.12 21.01 -4.76
N PRO A 190 0.36 21.79 -5.55
CA PRO A 190 -0.11 21.31 -6.85
C PRO A 190 1.06 21.03 -7.78
N TRP A 191 1.06 19.87 -8.45
CA TRP A 191 2.08 19.46 -9.41
C TRP A 191 2.28 20.52 -10.50
N SER A 192 1.17 21.00 -11.06
CA SER A 192 1.14 22.05 -12.09
C SER A 192 1.70 23.41 -11.62
N SER A 193 1.86 23.61 -10.31
CA SER A 193 2.39 24.86 -9.76
C SER A 193 3.92 24.87 -9.67
N ILE A 194 4.59 23.72 -9.73
CA ILE A 194 6.03 23.61 -9.53
C ILE A 194 6.76 24.29 -10.69
N LYS A 195 7.70 25.18 -10.34
CA LYS A 195 8.49 25.94 -11.32
C LYS A 195 9.98 25.84 -11.10
N TYR A 196 10.42 25.58 -9.87
CA TYR A 196 11.83 25.58 -9.53
C TYR A 196 12.18 24.45 -8.57
N VAL A 197 13.42 23.99 -8.71
CA VAL A 197 14.07 23.00 -7.84
C VAL A 197 15.53 23.41 -7.64
N GLY A 198 16.10 23.09 -6.49
CA GLY A 198 17.52 23.33 -6.24
C GLY A 198 17.91 23.06 -4.81
N TRP A 199 18.83 23.88 -4.31
CA TRP A 199 19.44 23.75 -2.99
C TRP A 199 19.11 24.94 -2.10
N LEU A 200 18.69 24.63 -0.88
CA LEU A 200 18.56 25.58 0.22
C LEU A 200 19.87 25.63 1.01
N GLN A 201 20.27 26.84 1.38
CA GLN A 201 21.31 27.11 2.37
C GLN A 201 20.80 28.17 3.36
N ASP A 202 20.69 27.78 4.62
CA ASP A 202 20.27 28.63 5.73
C ASP A 202 21.51 28.99 6.59
N GLU A 203 21.89 30.26 6.56
CA GLU A 203 23.02 30.86 7.30
C GLU A 203 24.38 30.13 7.16
N GLY A 204 24.92 29.94 5.97
CA GLY A 204 26.24 29.31 5.84
C GLY A 204 26.61 28.98 4.41
N PHE A 205 27.31 27.86 4.21
CA PHE A 205 27.62 27.40 2.86
C PHE A 205 27.77 25.90 2.69
N SER A 206 27.54 25.48 1.44
CA SER A 206 27.71 24.10 0.97
C SER A 206 28.44 24.07 -0.37
N PHE A 207 29.23 23.02 -0.59
CA PHE A 207 29.74 22.66 -1.91
C PHE A 207 28.74 21.75 -2.60
N ILE A 208 28.46 22.02 -3.86
CA ILE A 208 27.58 21.22 -4.69
C ILE A 208 28.32 20.79 -5.92
N TYR A 209 28.55 19.48 -6.03
CA TYR A 209 29.42 18.93 -7.07
C TYR A 209 28.64 18.68 -8.35
N TYR A 210 29.28 18.99 -9.47
CA TYR A 210 28.74 18.63 -10.77
C TYR A 210 28.78 17.11 -10.95
N LEU A 211 27.62 16.52 -11.18
CA LEU A 211 27.51 15.10 -11.50
C LEU A 211 27.87 14.92 -12.98
N SER A 212 29.08 14.44 -13.24
CA SER A 212 29.62 14.23 -14.58
C SER A 212 28.97 13.05 -15.31
N GLU A 213 28.28 12.17 -14.59
CA GLU A 213 27.50 11.05 -15.13
C GLU A 213 26.16 10.96 -14.39
N PRO A 214 25.07 10.53 -15.07
CA PRO A 214 23.83 10.20 -14.38
C PRO A 214 24.14 9.13 -13.33
N ILE A 215 23.91 9.45 -12.05
CA ILE A 215 24.08 8.47 -10.97
C ILE A 215 23.11 7.33 -11.28
N SER A 216 23.64 6.19 -11.72
CA SER A 216 22.89 4.96 -11.88
C SER A 216 22.61 4.42 -10.47
N LEU A 217 21.57 4.92 -9.80
CA LEU A 217 21.03 4.19 -8.68
C LEU A 217 20.49 2.87 -9.24
N ALA A 218 21.14 1.76 -8.87
CA ALA A 218 20.43 0.51 -8.76
C ALA A 218 19.31 0.68 -7.74
N GLU A 219 18.25 -0.08 -7.99
CA GLU A 219 17.07 -0.25 -7.14
C GLU A 219 15.97 0.78 -7.38
N THR A 220 15.22 0.56 -8.46
CA THR A 220 13.76 0.72 -8.39
C THR A 220 13.26 -0.11 -7.21
N ILE A 221 12.94 0.55 -6.10
CA ILE A 221 12.21 -0.07 -5.00
C ILE A 221 10.86 -0.52 -5.58
N PRO A 222 10.44 -1.79 -5.39
CA PRO A 222 9.13 -2.22 -5.82
C PRO A 222 8.09 -1.47 -5.00
N MET A 223 7.53 -0.42 -5.60
CA MET A 223 6.25 0.11 -5.16
C MET A 223 5.22 -0.94 -5.60
N ILE A 224 4.73 -1.75 -4.66
CA ILE A 224 3.48 -2.46 -4.87
C ILE A 224 2.40 -1.38 -4.84
N ALA A 225 2.22 -0.70 -5.98
CA ALA A 225 0.94 -0.14 -6.32
C ALA A 225 0.03 -1.32 -6.64
N GLY A 226 -0.41 -2.02 -5.60
CA GLY A 226 -1.64 -2.77 -5.71
C GLY A 226 -2.68 -1.72 -6.03
N SER A 227 -3.19 -1.72 -7.26
CA SER A 227 -4.45 -1.05 -7.55
C SER A 227 -5.48 -1.69 -6.63
N THR A 228 -5.71 -1.09 -5.46
CA THR A 228 -6.91 -1.35 -4.68
C THR A 228 -8.04 -0.77 -5.51
N PHE A 229 -8.60 -1.60 -6.39
CA PHE A 229 -9.88 -1.30 -6.98
C PHE A 229 -10.88 -1.27 -5.83
N LEU A 230 -11.29 -0.07 -5.45
CA LEU A 230 -12.52 0.07 -4.69
C LEU A 230 -13.64 -0.40 -5.59
N VAL A 231 -14.11 -1.58 -5.25
CA VAL A 231 -15.11 -2.25 -6.04
C VAL A 231 -16.43 -1.58 -5.76
N SER A 232 -17.08 -1.08 -6.79
CA SER A 232 -18.47 -0.59 -6.77
C SER A 232 -19.51 -1.66 -6.42
N ASN A 233 -19.10 -2.83 -5.90
CA ASN A 233 -19.87 -4.09 -5.91
C ASN A 233 -20.33 -4.53 -4.50
N VAL A 234 -20.30 -3.62 -3.53
CA VAL A 234 -20.76 -3.87 -2.16
C VAL A 234 -22.03 -3.08 -1.89
N VAL A 235 -23.11 -3.77 -1.53
CA VAL A 235 -24.33 -3.15 -1.00
C VAL A 235 -24.41 -3.43 0.48
N SER A 236 -24.22 -2.40 1.28
CA SER A 236 -24.31 -2.44 2.75
C SER A 236 -25.58 -1.74 3.21
N SER A 237 -26.60 -2.49 3.64
CA SER A 237 -27.90 -2.04 4.18
C SER A 237 -28.21 -0.53 3.94
N PRO A 238 -28.35 -0.07 2.68
CA PRO A 238 -28.84 1.26 2.43
C PRO A 238 -30.31 1.28 2.83
N ILE A 239 -30.87 2.47 3.00
CA ILE A 239 -32.32 2.64 3.18
C ILE A 239 -33.03 1.96 1.99
N TRP A 240 -33.50 0.72 2.18
CA TRP A 240 -34.28 -0.03 1.20
C TRP A 240 -35.67 0.59 1.17
N LYS A 241 -36.23 0.81 -0.03
CA LYS A 241 -37.44 1.66 -0.18
C LYS A 241 -38.53 1.06 -1.03
N LEU A 242 -38.29 -0.12 -1.60
CA LEU A 242 -39.17 -0.75 -2.57
C LEU A 242 -39.62 -2.10 -2.03
N GLY A 243 -40.88 -2.46 -2.17
CA GLY A 243 -41.39 -3.79 -1.79
C GLY A 243 -42.64 -3.73 -0.93
N THR A 244 -43.05 -4.91 -0.50
CA THR A 244 -44.31 -5.19 0.20
C THR A 244 -44.19 -5.14 1.71
N ALA A 245 -42.98 -5.21 2.27
CA ALA A 245 -42.75 -5.05 3.71
C ALA A 245 -42.92 -3.59 4.13
N LYS A 246 -43.55 -3.40 5.29
CA LYS A 246 -43.85 -2.09 5.85
C LYS A 246 -42.75 -1.64 6.80
N VAL A 247 -42.25 -0.42 6.62
CA VAL A 247 -41.35 0.22 7.60
C VAL A 247 -42.19 0.81 8.73
N VAL A 248 -42.20 0.15 9.89
CA VAL A 248 -43.01 0.56 11.06
C VAL A 248 -42.28 1.53 11.99
N ASN A 249 -40.95 1.60 11.90
CA ASN A 249 -40.14 2.56 12.63
C ASN A 249 -38.87 2.89 11.85
N HIS A 250 -38.47 4.15 11.81
CA HIS A 250 -37.28 4.63 11.12
C HIS A 250 -36.51 5.61 12.00
N THR A 251 -35.20 5.44 12.06
CA THR A 251 -34.26 6.36 12.74
C THR A 251 -33.03 6.56 11.86
N ASN A 252 -32.16 7.50 12.21
CA ASN A 252 -30.89 7.70 11.51
C ASN A 252 -29.93 6.49 11.55
N ASN A 253 -30.19 5.49 12.40
CA ASN A 253 -29.29 4.36 12.62
C ASN A 253 -29.91 3.01 12.27
N TYR A 254 -31.24 2.92 12.15
CA TYR A 254 -31.93 1.66 11.89
C TYR A 254 -33.37 1.87 11.43
N GLU A 255 -33.91 0.84 10.80
CA GLU A 255 -35.34 0.65 10.51
C GLU A 255 -35.88 -0.61 11.16
N ILE A 256 -37.18 -0.64 11.43
CA ILE A 256 -37.93 -1.84 11.79
C ILE A 256 -38.92 -2.11 10.66
N LEU A 257 -38.83 -3.31 10.12
CA LEU A 257 -39.70 -3.85 9.09
C LEU A 257 -40.73 -4.77 9.71
N GLU A 258 -41.93 -4.73 9.16
CA GLU A 258 -43.05 -5.65 9.39
C GLU A 258 -43.43 -6.29 8.06
N GLY A 259 -43.44 -7.62 7.99
CA GLY A 259 -44.04 -8.34 6.88
C GLY A 259 -45.38 -8.93 7.30
N GLU A 260 -46.44 -8.51 6.63
CA GLU A 260 -47.82 -8.91 6.95
C GLU A 260 -48.22 -10.24 6.30
N SER A 261 -47.42 -10.73 5.34
CA SER A 261 -47.68 -11.98 4.59
C SER A 261 -46.38 -12.72 4.23
N GLY A 262 -46.49 -13.94 3.71
CA GLY A 262 -45.36 -14.61 3.05
C GLY A 262 -44.99 -13.89 1.74
N GLY A 263 -43.69 -13.74 1.48
CA GLY A 263 -43.20 -12.93 0.37
C GLY A 263 -43.09 -11.44 0.69
N SER A 264 -43.09 -11.08 1.97
CA SER A 264 -42.91 -9.68 2.39
C SER A 264 -41.43 -9.32 2.34
N TYR A 265 -41.07 -8.35 1.50
CA TYR A 265 -39.68 -7.92 1.33
C TYR A 265 -39.53 -6.41 1.21
N ILE A 266 -38.31 -5.94 1.45
CA ILE A 266 -37.89 -4.59 1.09
C ILE A 266 -36.54 -4.66 0.36
N VAL A 267 -36.43 -3.97 -0.76
CA VAL A 267 -35.30 -4.03 -1.68
C VAL A 267 -34.93 -2.65 -2.22
N GLN A 268 -33.82 -2.62 -2.94
CA GLN A 268 -33.36 -1.49 -3.73
C GLN A 268 -32.90 -1.98 -5.11
N TYR A 269 -33.13 -1.15 -6.13
CA TYR A 269 -32.59 -1.40 -7.46
C TYR A 269 -31.07 -1.41 -7.44
N TYR A 270 -30.49 -2.47 -7.99
CA TYR A 270 -29.06 -2.63 -8.10
C TYR A 270 -28.73 -3.55 -9.28
N ASN A 271 -28.10 -3.00 -10.32
CA ASN A 271 -27.75 -3.75 -11.52
C ASN A 271 -26.42 -4.49 -11.33
N ILE A 272 -26.47 -5.80 -11.07
CA ILE A 272 -25.25 -6.62 -10.89
C ILE A 272 -24.66 -7.14 -12.21
N SER A 273 -25.34 -6.99 -13.34
CA SER A 273 -24.91 -7.51 -14.64
C SER A 273 -23.47 -7.18 -15.04
N PRO A 274 -22.93 -5.95 -14.84
CA PRO A 274 -21.55 -5.65 -15.21
C PRO A 274 -20.51 -6.25 -14.25
N LEU A 275 -20.95 -6.83 -13.13
CA LEU A 275 -20.09 -7.29 -12.05
C LEU A 275 -19.66 -8.75 -12.27
N ARG A 276 -18.44 -9.10 -11.85
CA ARG A 276 -17.99 -10.51 -11.79
C ARG A 276 -18.31 -11.18 -10.46
N TYR A 277 -18.50 -10.37 -9.43
CA TYR A 277 -18.85 -10.78 -8.09
C TYR A 277 -19.63 -9.64 -7.44
N PHE A 278 -20.45 -10.00 -6.46
CA PHE A 278 -21.33 -9.10 -5.76
C PHE A 278 -21.35 -9.48 -4.29
N ILE A 279 -21.26 -8.47 -3.42
CA ILE A 279 -21.33 -8.69 -1.98
C ILE A 279 -22.51 -7.91 -1.44
N VAL A 280 -23.37 -8.62 -0.72
CA VAL A 280 -24.49 -8.04 0.01
C VAL A 280 -24.28 -8.27 1.50
N SER A 281 -24.32 -7.18 2.27
CA SER A 281 -24.12 -7.21 3.72
C SER A 281 -25.29 -6.54 4.44
N SER A 282 -25.75 -7.18 5.51
CA SER A 282 -26.83 -6.68 6.37
C SER A 282 -26.46 -6.83 7.84
N ASN A 283 -26.72 -5.78 8.63
CA ASN A 283 -26.67 -5.84 10.09
C ASN A 283 -28.10 -5.82 10.61
N PHE A 284 -28.49 -6.85 11.34
CA PHE A 284 -29.90 -7.04 11.66
C PHE A 284 -30.14 -7.67 13.03
N THR A 285 -31.40 -7.64 13.43
CA THR A 285 -31.98 -8.49 14.46
C THR A 285 -33.36 -8.90 13.96
N TYR A 286 -33.63 -10.19 13.79
CA TYR A 286 -35.00 -10.65 13.54
C TYR A 286 -35.67 -11.09 14.84
N TYR A 287 -36.97 -10.83 14.95
CA TYR A 287 -37.76 -11.16 16.14
C TYR A 287 -38.61 -12.41 15.93
N ASN A 288 -39.25 -12.51 14.77
CA ASN A 288 -40.08 -13.62 14.31
C ASN A 288 -40.20 -13.59 12.77
N GLY A 289 -40.83 -14.63 12.21
CA GLY A 289 -41.07 -14.78 10.76
C GLY A 289 -40.69 -16.16 10.24
N SER A 290 -41.29 -16.58 9.12
CA SER A 290 -41.09 -17.92 8.55
C SER A 290 -39.84 -18.02 7.69
N ASN A 291 -39.60 -17.05 6.81
CA ASN A 291 -38.35 -16.87 6.09
C ASN A 291 -37.89 -15.42 6.22
N VAL A 292 -36.72 -15.26 6.82
CA VAL A 292 -36.14 -13.95 7.08
C VAL A 292 -34.71 -13.99 6.61
N GLY A 293 -34.27 -13.01 5.83
CA GLY A 293 -32.89 -12.97 5.38
C GLY A 293 -32.64 -12.13 4.13
N ILE A 294 -31.51 -12.37 3.49
CA ILE A 294 -31.09 -11.61 2.31
C ILE A 294 -31.79 -12.16 1.07
N GLU A 295 -32.33 -11.25 0.26
CA GLU A 295 -33.06 -11.56 -0.96
C GLU A 295 -32.47 -10.84 -2.17
N LEU A 296 -32.35 -11.56 -3.29
CA LEU A 296 -32.01 -11.03 -4.60
C LEU A 296 -33.18 -11.34 -5.54
N LEU A 297 -33.68 -10.31 -6.22
CA LEU A 297 -34.84 -10.44 -7.11
C LEU A 297 -34.45 -10.10 -8.54
N GLY A 298 -35.03 -10.86 -9.45
CA GLY A 298 -34.90 -10.72 -10.89
C GLY A 298 -35.60 -9.49 -11.43
N SER A 299 -35.36 -9.21 -12.70
CA SER A 299 -36.08 -8.18 -13.46
C SER A 299 -37.56 -8.52 -13.65
N ASN A 300 -38.38 -7.50 -13.95
CA ASN A 300 -39.82 -7.62 -14.22
C ASN A 300 -40.70 -8.02 -13.02
N ILE A 301 -40.23 -7.73 -11.80
CA ILE A 301 -41.05 -7.83 -10.59
C ILE A 301 -41.98 -6.60 -10.45
N ASP A 302 -43.23 -6.84 -10.12
CA ASP A 302 -44.14 -5.86 -9.54
C ASP A 302 -43.85 -5.74 -8.03
N LEU A 303 -43.20 -4.64 -7.66
CA LEU A 303 -42.77 -4.38 -6.27
C LEU A 303 -43.93 -4.16 -5.29
N SER A 304 -45.18 -4.13 -5.78
CA SER A 304 -46.37 -4.03 -4.93
C SER A 304 -46.98 -5.39 -4.55
N GLU A 305 -46.51 -6.49 -5.14
CA GLU A 305 -47.05 -7.83 -4.95
C GLU A 305 -46.00 -8.78 -4.32
N PRO A 306 -46.40 -9.67 -3.38
CA PRO A 306 -45.53 -10.71 -2.83
C PRO A 306 -45.48 -11.97 -3.72
N ASP A 307 -44.45 -12.82 -3.52
CA ASP A 307 -44.25 -14.27 -3.83
C ASP A 307 -44.93 -15.06 -4.98
N ASN A 308 -45.83 -14.49 -5.78
CA ASN A 308 -46.58 -15.19 -6.83
C ASN A 308 -46.25 -14.66 -8.23
N GLN A 309 -44.99 -14.28 -8.43
CA GLN A 309 -44.54 -13.63 -9.66
C GLN A 309 -43.59 -14.54 -10.43
N GLN A 310 -43.69 -14.53 -11.76
CA GLN A 310 -42.83 -15.37 -12.61
C GLN A 310 -41.47 -14.72 -12.80
N ILE A 311 -40.68 -14.68 -11.72
CA ILE A 311 -39.36 -14.06 -11.67
C ILE A 311 -38.29 -15.08 -11.29
N TYR A 312 -37.03 -14.68 -11.45
CA TYR A 312 -35.95 -15.35 -10.73
C TYR A 312 -35.79 -14.70 -9.36
N ALA A 313 -35.60 -15.49 -8.32
CA ALA A 313 -35.28 -14.97 -7.00
C ALA A 313 -34.32 -15.91 -6.27
N LEU A 314 -33.47 -15.35 -5.41
CA LEU A 314 -32.63 -16.09 -4.48
C LEU A 314 -32.86 -15.53 -3.09
N LEU A 315 -33.19 -16.40 -2.14
CA LEU A 315 -33.36 -16.04 -0.75
C LEU A 315 -32.46 -16.93 0.11
N TYR A 316 -31.53 -16.30 0.83
CA TYR A 316 -30.88 -16.96 1.95
C TYR A 316 -31.60 -16.61 3.24
N SER A 317 -32.33 -17.60 3.77
CA SER A 317 -33.17 -17.46 4.95
C SER A 317 -32.35 -17.75 6.22
N VAL A 318 -31.93 -16.68 6.90
CA VAL A 318 -31.00 -16.70 8.04
C VAL A 318 -31.59 -17.30 9.32
N ASN A 319 -32.92 -17.38 9.43
CA ASN A 319 -33.63 -17.91 10.59
C ASN A 319 -33.77 -19.45 10.58
N ASN A 320 -33.70 -20.08 9.40
CA ASN A 320 -33.84 -21.52 9.22
C ASN A 320 -32.67 -22.17 8.45
N GLY A 321 -31.74 -21.37 7.92
CA GLY A 321 -30.51 -21.87 7.28
C GLY A 321 -30.79 -22.53 5.94
N ILE A 322 -31.78 -22.02 5.21
CA ILE A 322 -32.21 -22.55 3.92
C ILE A 322 -31.90 -21.54 2.81
N LEU A 323 -31.35 -22.03 1.71
CA LEU A 323 -31.21 -21.32 0.45
C LEU A 323 -32.35 -21.72 -0.48
N TRP A 324 -33.24 -20.77 -0.71
CA TRP A 324 -34.37 -20.88 -1.60
C TRP A 324 -34.06 -20.21 -2.92
N ILE A 325 -34.60 -20.76 -4.01
CA ILE A 325 -34.63 -20.07 -5.29
C ILE A 325 -36.03 -20.13 -5.89
N GLU A 326 -36.34 -19.12 -6.69
CA GLU A 326 -37.50 -19.08 -7.55
C GLU A 326 -37.04 -19.11 -9.01
N GLU A 327 -37.65 -19.96 -9.82
CA GLU A 327 -37.56 -19.90 -11.26
C GLU A 327 -38.94 -19.57 -11.86
N PRO A 328 -39.03 -18.77 -12.93
CA PRO A 328 -40.31 -18.37 -13.53
C PRO A 328 -41.25 -19.54 -13.86
N SER A 329 -40.71 -20.70 -14.20
CA SER A 329 -41.49 -21.90 -14.57
C SER A 329 -41.72 -22.90 -13.44
N LYS A 330 -41.01 -22.79 -12.30
CA LYS A 330 -41.07 -23.78 -11.20
C LYS A 330 -41.58 -23.19 -9.88
N GLY A 331 -41.59 -21.87 -9.74
CA GLY A 331 -41.84 -21.22 -8.47
C GLY A 331 -40.72 -21.48 -7.46
N TRP A 332 -41.02 -21.26 -6.18
CA TRP A 332 -40.07 -21.41 -5.08
C TRP A 332 -39.75 -22.88 -4.75
N TYR A 333 -38.46 -23.20 -4.61
CA TYR A 333 -38.02 -24.47 -4.08
C TYR A 333 -36.65 -24.37 -3.38
N GLU A 334 -36.40 -25.30 -2.47
CA GLU A 334 -35.15 -25.38 -1.72
C GLU A 334 -34.04 -25.98 -2.58
N ILE A 335 -32.86 -25.36 -2.57
CA ILE A 335 -31.63 -25.95 -3.15
C ILE A 335 -30.63 -26.41 -2.10
N LYS A 336 -30.67 -25.83 -0.91
CA LYS A 336 -29.77 -26.22 0.19
C LYS A 336 -30.37 -25.90 1.55
N SER A 337 -30.29 -26.84 2.47
CA SER A 337 -30.53 -26.65 3.91
C SER A 337 -29.28 -26.92 4.75
N GLY A 338 -29.36 -26.60 6.04
CA GLY A 338 -28.26 -26.79 7.00
C GLY A 338 -27.17 -25.73 6.90
N LEU A 339 -27.45 -24.61 6.23
CA LEU A 339 -26.60 -23.43 6.27
C LEU A 339 -26.64 -22.80 7.68
N PRO A 340 -25.65 -21.97 8.03
CA PRO A 340 -25.62 -21.31 9.33
C PRO A 340 -26.93 -20.57 9.65
N VAL A 341 -27.31 -20.52 10.93
CA VAL A 341 -28.49 -19.80 11.41
C VAL A 341 -28.03 -18.70 12.36
N ILE A 342 -28.60 -17.50 12.22
CA ILE A 342 -28.22 -16.34 13.04
C ILE A 342 -29.42 -15.45 13.31
N LYS A 343 -29.62 -15.10 14.59
CA LYS A 343 -30.73 -14.24 15.03
C LYS A 343 -30.43 -12.75 14.97
N ASN A 344 -29.19 -12.37 15.22
CA ASN A 344 -28.74 -10.97 15.20
C ASN A 344 -27.24 -10.88 14.90
N GLY A 345 -26.83 -9.77 14.29
CA GLY A 345 -25.44 -9.47 13.96
C GLY A 345 -25.27 -9.08 12.49
N VAL A 346 -24.03 -9.17 12.03
CA VAL A 346 -23.67 -8.86 10.64
C VAL A 346 -23.58 -10.14 9.84
N ILE A 347 -24.28 -10.17 8.71
CA ILE A 347 -24.15 -11.18 7.68
C ILE A 347 -23.62 -10.56 6.39
N SER A 348 -22.78 -11.27 5.66
CA SER A 348 -22.41 -10.97 4.28
C SER A 348 -22.52 -12.21 3.41
N LEU A 349 -23.03 -12.05 2.19
CA LEU A 349 -22.97 -13.08 1.15
C LEU A 349 -22.01 -12.62 0.06
N LEU A 350 -21.08 -13.49 -0.34
CA LEU A 350 -20.26 -13.31 -1.52
C LEU A 350 -20.86 -14.16 -2.65
N LEU A 351 -21.30 -13.46 -3.69
CA LEU A 351 -21.90 -14.03 -4.89
C LEU A 351 -20.93 -13.86 -6.05
N LEU A 352 -20.83 -14.87 -6.91
CA LEU A 352 -19.98 -14.86 -8.10
C LEU A 352 -20.82 -15.06 -9.36
N ASN A 353 -20.37 -14.43 -10.45
CA ASN A 353 -20.80 -14.79 -11.80
C ASN A 353 -20.02 -16.02 -12.23
N ASP A 354 -20.66 -17.17 -12.18
CA ASP A 354 -20.09 -18.47 -12.54
C ASP A 354 -20.77 -18.97 -13.82
N GLU A 355 -20.04 -18.91 -14.94
CA GLU A 355 -20.53 -19.26 -16.27
C GLU A 355 -21.86 -18.58 -16.67
N GLY A 356 -22.08 -17.35 -16.18
CA GLY A 356 -23.30 -16.57 -16.47
C GLY A 356 -24.43 -16.77 -15.46
N ASN A 357 -24.24 -17.60 -14.43
CA ASN A 357 -25.23 -17.85 -13.37
C ASN A 357 -24.77 -17.28 -12.01
N VAL A 358 -25.73 -17.14 -11.09
CA VAL A 358 -25.47 -16.73 -9.71
C VAL A 358 -24.95 -17.91 -8.90
N SER A 359 -23.75 -17.75 -8.35
CA SER A 359 -23.17 -18.70 -7.38
C SER A 359 -23.03 -18.08 -6.00
N LEU A 360 -23.58 -18.73 -4.98
CA LEU A 360 -23.30 -18.40 -3.58
C LEU A 360 -21.99 -19.07 -3.16
N TYR A 361 -20.93 -18.27 -3.09
CA TYR A 361 -19.59 -18.77 -2.81
C TYR A 361 -19.33 -18.83 -1.31
N GLU A 362 -19.58 -17.73 -0.60
CA GLU A 362 -19.34 -17.63 0.84
C GLU A 362 -20.49 -16.98 1.59
N ILE A 363 -20.65 -17.43 2.83
CA ILE A 363 -21.45 -16.77 3.85
C ILE A 363 -20.52 -16.37 4.97
N ILE A 364 -20.60 -15.12 5.41
CA ILE A 364 -19.82 -14.62 6.53
C ILE A 364 -20.76 -14.10 7.59
N ILE A 365 -20.61 -14.60 8.82
CA ILE A 365 -21.45 -14.28 9.96
C ILE A 365 -20.58 -13.85 11.12
N ASN A 366 -20.73 -12.60 11.58
CA ASN A 366 -20.00 -12.07 12.73
C ASN A 366 -18.49 -12.38 12.69
N LYS A 367 -17.87 -12.29 11.49
CA LYS A 367 -16.46 -12.61 11.17
C LYS A 367 -16.09 -14.10 11.01
N THR A 368 -17.05 -15.02 11.17
CA THR A 368 -16.86 -16.44 10.86
C THR A 368 -17.22 -16.70 9.40
N LEU A 369 -16.31 -17.32 8.66
CA LEU A 369 -16.47 -17.61 7.23
C LEU A 369 -16.92 -19.05 6.99
N TYR A 370 -17.89 -19.23 6.09
CA TYR A 370 -18.42 -20.51 5.65
C TYR A 370 -18.34 -20.61 4.13
N PHE A 371 -17.54 -21.55 3.63
CA PHE A 371 -17.43 -21.86 2.20
C PHE A 371 -18.58 -22.78 1.78
N ILE A 372 -19.40 -22.34 0.84
CA ILE A 372 -20.61 -23.05 0.41
C ILE A 372 -20.50 -23.53 -1.04
N ASN A 373 -20.01 -22.66 -1.94
CA ASN A 373 -19.81 -22.89 -3.38
C ASN A 373 -20.99 -23.61 -4.08
N ILE A 374 -22.13 -22.93 -4.16
CA ILE A 374 -23.34 -23.43 -4.82
C ILE A 374 -23.72 -22.54 -6.01
N THR A 375 -23.68 -23.11 -7.22
CA THR A 375 -24.17 -22.47 -8.45
C THR A 375 -25.67 -22.71 -8.61
N THR A 376 -26.44 -21.64 -8.78
CA THR A 376 -27.89 -21.69 -8.98
C THR A 376 -28.23 -21.64 -10.49
N PRO A 377 -29.44 -22.04 -10.92
CA PRO A 377 -29.88 -21.84 -12.30
C PRO A 377 -30.28 -20.39 -12.62
N ILE A 378 -30.11 -19.45 -11.68
CA ILE A 378 -30.51 -18.06 -11.85
C ILE A 378 -29.47 -17.34 -12.70
N PRO A 379 -29.85 -16.75 -13.85
CA PRO A 379 -28.91 -16.00 -14.67
C PRO A 379 -28.39 -14.76 -13.94
N TRP A 380 -27.08 -14.55 -13.94
CA TRP A 380 -26.42 -13.43 -13.28
C TRP A 380 -27.00 -12.08 -13.71
N ASN A 381 -27.23 -11.92 -15.01
CA ASN A 381 -27.74 -10.68 -15.60
C ASN A 381 -29.24 -10.44 -15.34
N ASN A 382 -29.93 -11.35 -14.66
CA ASN A 382 -31.36 -11.16 -14.34
C ASN A 382 -31.55 -10.45 -13.00
N ILE A 383 -30.60 -10.55 -12.07
CA ILE A 383 -30.73 -9.92 -10.75
C ILE A 383 -30.65 -8.39 -10.89
N THR A 384 -31.71 -7.72 -10.43
CA THR A 384 -31.86 -6.26 -10.53
C THR A 384 -32.25 -5.60 -9.22
N TYR A 385 -32.61 -6.38 -8.20
CA TYR A 385 -32.90 -5.87 -6.88
C TYR A 385 -32.22 -6.71 -5.80
N VAL A 386 -31.85 -6.03 -4.72
CA VAL A 386 -31.25 -6.64 -3.53
C VAL A 386 -31.88 -6.07 -2.28
N GLY A 387 -32.10 -6.90 -1.27
CA GLY A 387 -32.58 -6.42 0.01
C GLY A 387 -32.82 -7.52 1.02
N TRP A 388 -33.95 -7.42 1.72
CA TRP A 388 -34.27 -8.25 2.87
C TRP A 388 -35.71 -8.64 2.92
N ARG A 389 -35.90 -9.92 3.24
CA ARG A 389 -37.18 -10.57 3.38
C ARG A 389 -37.54 -10.74 4.85
N VAL A 390 -38.83 -10.61 5.15
CA VAL A 390 -39.38 -10.67 6.51
C VAL A 390 -40.78 -11.30 6.52
N ASP A 391 -40.89 -12.56 6.11
CA ASP A 391 -42.19 -13.23 6.00
C ASP A 391 -42.93 -13.31 7.35
N ASN A 392 -44.14 -12.76 7.43
CA ASN A 392 -45.04 -12.85 8.59
C ASN A 392 -44.35 -12.49 9.93
N GLY A 393 -43.56 -11.41 9.96
CA GLY A 393 -42.76 -11.10 11.15
C GLY A 393 -42.14 -9.72 11.17
N PHE A 394 -41.15 -9.55 12.05
CA PHE A 394 -40.46 -8.29 12.29
C PHE A 394 -38.94 -8.46 12.22
N SER A 395 -38.29 -7.51 11.55
CA SER A 395 -36.82 -7.41 11.49
C SER A 395 -36.39 -5.97 11.76
N LYS A 396 -35.39 -5.79 12.64
CA LYS A 396 -34.68 -4.54 12.79
C LYS A 396 -33.44 -4.58 11.91
N LEU A 397 -33.32 -3.64 10.97
CA LEU A 397 -32.16 -3.45 10.12
C LEU A 397 -31.35 -2.26 10.61
N ILE A 398 -30.10 -2.48 10.95
CA ILE A 398 -29.18 -1.45 11.43
C ILE A 398 -28.42 -0.94 10.21
N PHE A 399 -28.48 0.37 9.98
CA PHE A 399 -27.79 1.00 8.87
C PHE A 399 -26.29 0.88 9.04
N MET A 400 -25.66 0.50 7.94
CA MET A 400 -24.23 0.31 7.85
C MET A 400 -23.66 1.42 6.99
N SER A 401 -22.66 2.16 7.50
CA SER A 401 -21.91 3.10 6.67
C SER A 401 -21.33 2.37 5.46
N GLN A 402 -21.39 2.95 4.26
CA GLN A 402 -20.78 2.39 3.03
C GLN A 402 -19.28 2.06 3.14
N ASN A 403 -18.64 2.44 4.25
CA ASN A 403 -17.25 2.18 4.57
C ASN A 403 -16.92 0.70 4.88
N TYR A 404 -17.87 -0.23 4.80
CA TYR A 404 -17.54 -1.66 4.82
C TYR A 404 -16.94 -2.05 3.47
N ILE A 405 -15.62 -1.97 3.38
CA ILE A 405 -14.89 -2.57 2.27
C ILE A 405 -14.95 -4.07 2.50
N VAL A 406 -15.93 -4.73 1.89
CA VAL A 406 -15.81 -6.15 1.62
C VAL A 406 -14.93 -6.24 0.39
N MET A 407 -13.62 -6.31 0.60
CA MET A 407 -12.72 -6.58 -0.52
C MET A 407 -13.17 -7.89 -1.15
N GLN A 408 -13.12 -7.98 -2.48
CA GLN A 408 -13.00 -9.29 -3.12
C GLN A 408 -11.96 -10.10 -2.32
N GLN A 409 -12.11 -11.41 -2.22
CA GLN A 409 -10.93 -12.24 -1.98
C GLN A 409 -9.97 -11.97 -3.14
N THR A 410 -9.18 -10.92 -3.00
CA THR A 410 -8.11 -10.61 -3.93
C THR A 410 -7.11 -11.70 -3.64
N ASN A 411 -6.85 -12.48 -4.69
CA ASN A 411 -5.82 -13.48 -4.62
C ASN A 411 -4.52 -12.69 -4.56
N LEU A 412 -4.00 -12.51 -3.34
CA LEU A 412 -2.72 -11.88 -3.12
C LEU A 412 -1.68 -12.89 -3.58
N ALA A 413 -1.28 -12.73 -4.84
CA ALA A 413 -0.19 -13.46 -5.43
C ALA A 413 1.12 -12.71 -5.15
N PHE A 414 2.08 -13.41 -4.60
CA PHE A 414 3.43 -12.92 -4.37
C PHE A 414 4.41 -14.02 -4.73
N GLU A 415 5.55 -13.62 -5.26
CA GLU A 415 6.63 -14.53 -5.61
C GLU A 415 7.79 -14.26 -4.67
N PHE A 416 8.30 -15.30 -4.02
CA PHE A 416 9.57 -15.22 -3.33
C PHE A 416 10.66 -15.65 -4.28
N LEU A 417 11.64 -14.77 -4.42
CA LEU A 417 12.85 -15.03 -5.17
C LEU A 417 13.99 -15.27 -4.18
N ASN A 418 14.87 -16.20 -4.51
CA ASN A 418 16.15 -16.33 -3.84
C ASN A 418 17.00 -15.09 -4.14
N ASN A 419 18.11 -14.88 -3.43
CA ASN A 419 19.03 -13.77 -3.73
C ASN A 419 19.44 -13.80 -5.20
N ASN A 420 19.70 -14.99 -5.74
CA ASN A 420 20.02 -15.21 -7.13
C ASN A 420 18.77 -15.20 -8.03
N GLY A 421 17.69 -14.51 -7.65
CA GLY A 421 16.50 -14.23 -8.46
C GLY A 421 15.73 -15.44 -8.93
N SER A 422 16.25 -16.66 -8.75
CA SER A 422 15.53 -17.88 -9.06
C SER A 422 14.34 -17.99 -8.13
N PRO A 423 13.26 -18.65 -8.57
CA PRO A 423 12.14 -18.86 -7.68
C PRO A 423 12.56 -19.61 -6.42
N ALA A 424 12.16 -19.06 -5.27
CA ALA A 424 12.41 -19.68 -3.98
C ALA A 424 11.30 -20.69 -3.73
N SER A 425 11.45 -21.91 -4.25
CA SER A 425 10.46 -22.96 -4.11
C SER A 425 10.40 -23.54 -2.70
N ASP A 426 9.24 -24.08 -2.32
CA ASP A 426 8.98 -24.73 -1.03
C ASP A 426 9.38 -23.89 0.18
N GLN A 427 9.29 -22.56 0.06
CA GLN A 427 9.61 -21.63 1.13
C GLN A 427 8.40 -21.36 2.00
N LYS A 428 8.61 -21.50 3.30
CA LYS A 428 7.55 -21.25 4.27
C LYS A 428 7.31 -19.77 4.46
N TYR A 429 6.06 -19.36 4.41
CA TYR A 429 5.63 -18.00 4.72
C TYR A 429 4.51 -17.99 5.75
N TYR A 430 4.38 -16.85 6.44
CA TYR A 430 3.33 -16.55 7.39
C TYR A 430 2.71 -15.21 7.03
N ILE A 431 1.40 -15.10 7.17
CA ILE A 431 0.65 -13.89 6.88
C ILE A 431 -0.05 -13.49 8.14
N TYR A 432 0.09 -12.23 8.50
CA TYR A 432 -0.60 -11.60 9.60
C TYR A 432 -1.41 -10.43 9.08
N ILE A 433 -2.59 -10.23 9.63
CA ILE A 433 -3.51 -9.18 9.22
C ILE A 433 -4.00 -8.47 10.48
N GLY A 434 -4.09 -7.15 10.43
CA GLY A 434 -4.59 -6.36 11.55
C GLY A 434 -4.91 -4.93 11.17
N ASN A 435 -5.72 -4.28 11.99
CA ASN A 435 -6.16 -2.90 11.84
C ASN A 435 -5.12 -1.85 12.29
N ASN A 436 -3.97 -2.30 12.79
CA ASN A 436 -2.77 -1.49 13.04
C ASN A 436 -1.54 -2.42 13.16
N LEU A 437 -0.35 -1.85 13.08
CA LEU A 437 0.92 -2.59 13.18
C LEU A 437 1.12 -3.33 14.52
N THR A 438 0.49 -2.83 15.60
CA THR A 438 0.60 -3.40 16.95
C THR A 438 -0.39 -4.53 17.24
N CYS A 439 -1.39 -4.75 16.39
CA CYS A 439 -2.49 -5.69 16.59
C CYS A 439 -2.62 -6.68 15.41
N LEU A 440 -1.50 -7.05 14.79
CA LEU A 440 -1.46 -8.05 13.72
C LEU A 440 -1.74 -9.45 14.28
N GLN A 441 -2.76 -10.11 13.73
CA GLN A 441 -3.11 -11.50 14.07
C GLN A 441 -2.66 -12.45 12.97
N PHE A 442 -2.17 -13.62 13.35
CA PHE A 442 -1.81 -14.66 12.38
C PHE A 442 -3.06 -15.05 11.58
N TYR A 443 -2.95 -14.97 10.27
CA TYR A 443 -4.01 -15.31 9.33
C TYR A 443 -3.79 -16.68 8.70
N SER A 444 -2.65 -16.87 8.05
CA SER A 444 -2.38 -18.11 7.32
C SER A 444 -0.88 -18.32 7.13
N SER A 445 -0.49 -19.54 6.75
CA SER A 445 0.85 -19.89 6.36
C SER A 445 0.80 -20.86 5.19
N GLY A 446 1.82 -20.85 4.36
CA GLY A 446 1.92 -21.81 3.27
C GLY A 446 3.35 -22.00 2.82
N TYR A 447 3.46 -22.65 1.67
CA TYR A 447 4.71 -22.85 0.95
C TYR A 447 4.55 -22.29 -0.45
N THR A 448 5.60 -21.69 -0.96
CA THR A 448 5.67 -21.38 -2.39
C THR A 448 5.67 -22.65 -3.23
N ASN A 449 5.15 -22.55 -4.45
CA ASN A 449 5.24 -23.62 -5.44
C ASN A 449 6.66 -23.72 -6.04
N SER A 450 6.84 -24.60 -7.03
CA SER A 450 8.11 -24.76 -7.77
C SER A 450 8.60 -23.47 -8.42
N ASP A 451 7.69 -22.56 -8.73
CA ASP A 451 7.95 -21.27 -9.34
C ASP A 451 8.04 -20.16 -8.29
N GLY A 452 8.28 -20.48 -7.02
CA GLY A 452 8.47 -19.49 -5.95
C GLY A 452 7.22 -18.66 -5.66
N MET A 453 6.11 -18.95 -6.32
CA MET A 453 4.86 -18.22 -6.17
C MET A 453 4.05 -18.79 -5.01
N ALA A 454 3.44 -17.89 -4.28
CA ALA A 454 2.39 -18.17 -3.34
C ALA A 454 1.19 -17.30 -3.70
N SER A 455 0.01 -17.90 -3.67
CA SER A 455 -1.24 -17.18 -3.86
C SER A 455 -2.09 -17.45 -2.65
N ILE A 456 -2.57 -16.38 -2.03
CA ILE A 456 -3.52 -16.51 -0.93
C ILE A 456 -4.77 -15.71 -1.21
N LEU A 457 -5.91 -16.34 -0.95
CA LEU A 457 -7.17 -15.63 -0.84
C LEU A 457 -7.12 -14.84 0.47
N LEU A 458 -7.01 -13.51 0.36
CA LEU A 458 -7.11 -12.67 1.54
C LEU A 458 -8.54 -12.79 2.11
N PRO A 459 -8.69 -12.80 3.45
CA PRO A 459 -10.01 -12.84 4.03
C PRO A 459 -10.71 -11.53 3.72
N ILE A 460 -12.03 -11.58 3.70
CA ILE A 460 -12.82 -10.36 3.82
C ILE A 460 -12.51 -9.75 5.19
N ILE A 461 -11.90 -8.57 5.19
CA ILE A 461 -11.56 -7.88 6.42
C ILE A 461 -12.62 -6.82 6.70
N TYR A 462 -13.24 -6.91 7.88
CA TYR A 462 -14.24 -5.95 8.34
C TYR A 462 -13.55 -4.86 9.15
N SER A 463 -13.19 -3.74 8.53
CA SER A 463 -12.74 -2.59 9.30
C SER A 463 -13.92 -1.90 9.96
N THR A 464 -13.90 -1.82 11.30
CA THR A 464 -14.93 -1.10 12.07
C THR A 464 -14.57 0.37 12.31
N TYR A 465 -13.42 0.84 11.81
CA TYR A 465 -12.89 2.20 12.05
C TYR A 465 -12.13 2.71 10.81
N ASN A 466 -11.96 4.04 10.67
CA ASN A 466 -11.21 4.68 9.56
C ASN A 466 -9.67 4.43 9.60
N ASN A 467 -9.24 3.25 10.06
CA ASN A 467 -7.84 2.92 10.21
C ASN A 467 -7.38 2.04 9.05
N TYR A 468 -6.16 2.31 8.58
CA TYR A 468 -5.44 1.45 7.64
C TYR A 468 -5.37 0.03 8.17
N GLU A 469 -5.69 -0.94 7.31
CA GLU A 469 -5.38 -2.34 7.59
C GLU A 469 -4.01 -2.68 7.01
N TYR A 470 -3.23 -3.41 7.80
CA TYR A 470 -1.88 -3.79 7.44
C TYR A 470 -1.86 -5.30 7.19
N ILE A 471 -1.36 -5.69 6.01
CA ILE A 471 -0.95 -7.07 5.75
C ILE A 471 0.54 -7.15 6.02
N ARG A 472 0.93 -8.02 6.94
CA ARG A 472 2.32 -8.36 7.21
C ARG A 472 2.62 -9.76 6.71
N ILE A 473 3.48 -9.88 5.71
CA ILE A 473 3.99 -11.18 5.24
C ILE A 473 5.37 -11.39 5.86
N ILE A 474 5.52 -12.47 6.63
CA ILE A 474 6.78 -12.91 7.21
C ILE A 474 7.27 -14.13 6.43
N TRP A 475 8.35 -13.94 5.70
CA TRP A 475 9.06 -15.03 5.05
C TRP A 475 10.05 -15.64 6.03
N ILE A 476 10.03 -16.97 6.20
CA ILE A 476 10.98 -17.69 7.04
C ILE A 476 11.89 -18.53 6.14
N ASN A 477 13.07 -17.99 5.85
CA ASN A 477 14.19 -18.76 5.31
C ASN A 477 15.10 -19.21 6.47
N LYS A 478 15.90 -20.26 6.27
CA LYS A 478 16.93 -20.74 7.21
C LYS A 478 17.95 -19.66 7.62
N SER A 479 18.01 -18.52 6.92
CA SER A 479 19.05 -17.52 7.09
C SER A 479 18.56 -16.09 7.38
N VAL A 480 17.33 -15.69 7.00
CA VAL A 480 16.81 -14.31 7.18
C VAL A 480 15.28 -14.34 7.28
N ASN A 481 14.72 -13.51 8.18
CA ASN A 481 13.29 -13.23 8.23
C ASN A 481 13.01 -11.92 7.49
N VAL A 482 12.35 -11.98 6.33
CA VAL A 482 11.90 -10.76 5.62
C VAL A 482 10.47 -10.45 6.05
N THR A 483 10.23 -9.19 6.40
CA THR A 483 8.89 -8.67 6.74
C THR A 483 8.47 -7.66 5.68
N LEU A 484 7.43 -7.98 4.92
CA LEU A 484 6.74 -7.04 4.04
C LEU A 484 5.51 -6.48 4.75
N MET A 485 5.30 -5.16 4.72
CA MET A 485 4.12 -4.50 5.26
C MET A 485 3.39 -3.76 4.15
N ILE A 486 2.13 -4.13 3.90
CA ILE A 486 1.30 -3.53 2.86
C ILE A 486 0.16 -2.77 3.56
N PRO A 487 0.10 -1.43 3.46
CA PRO A 487 -1.05 -0.67 3.91
C PRO A 487 -2.20 -0.79 2.89
N LEU A 488 -3.38 -1.19 3.37
CA LEU A 488 -4.61 -1.18 2.59
C LEU A 488 -5.30 0.17 2.80
N ILE A 489 -5.34 1.00 1.75
CA ILE A 489 -5.94 2.34 1.80
C ILE A 489 -7.45 2.24 1.57
N GLN A 490 -8.22 2.86 2.47
CA GLN A 490 -9.66 3.06 2.36
C GLN A 490 -9.93 4.40 1.68
N TYR A 491 -10.64 4.42 0.53
CA TYR A 491 -11.24 5.67 0.04
C TYR A 491 -12.72 5.75 0.42
N LYS A 492 -13.15 6.98 0.70
CA LYS A 492 -14.54 7.36 0.84
C LYS A 492 -15.05 7.75 -0.55
N TYR A 493 -16.07 7.05 -1.07
CA TYR A 493 -16.58 7.29 -2.42
C TYR A 493 -17.51 8.51 -2.43
N GLU A 494 -16.97 9.69 -2.75
CA GLU A 494 -17.74 10.82 -3.24
C GLU A 494 -17.04 11.33 -4.53
N GLN A 495 -17.28 10.62 -5.65
CA GLN A 495 -16.94 10.94 -7.06
C GLN A 495 -15.45 10.88 -7.51
N LEU A 496 -15.08 9.91 -8.35
CA LEU A 496 -13.91 10.01 -9.25
C LEU A 496 -14.02 9.08 -10.48
N ASP A 497 -13.77 9.62 -11.68
CA ASP A 497 -13.63 8.90 -12.97
C ASP A 497 -12.14 8.68 -13.28
N ILE A 498 -11.70 7.45 -13.62
CA ILE A 498 -10.30 7.14 -14.02
C ILE A 498 -10.27 6.34 -15.33
N PRO A 499 -9.51 6.77 -16.36
CA PRO A 499 -9.35 6.03 -17.62
C PRO A 499 -8.25 4.94 -17.56
N LEU A 500 -8.42 3.90 -18.39
CA LEU A 500 -7.67 2.64 -18.41
C LEU A 500 -6.24 2.72 -19.02
N ASN A 501 -5.36 1.95 -18.39
CA ASN A 501 -4.08 1.35 -18.84
C ASN A 501 -2.75 2.07 -18.53
N PRO A 502 -1.93 1.48 -17.63
CA PRO A 502 -0.58 1.96 -17.39
C PRO A 502 0.51 0.87 -17.50
N PHE A 503 1.51 1.17 -18.34
CA PHE A 503 2.93 0.77 -18.27
C PHE A 503 3.45 -0.51 -18.94
N ASN A 504 4.75 -0.45 -19.25
CA ASN A 504 5.66 -1.54 -19.57
C ASN A 504 7.15 -1.17 -19.28
N LEU A 505 8.01 -2.19 -19.12
CA LEU A 505 9.28 -2.19 -18.36
C LEU A 505 10.52 -2.64 -19.17
N ASN A 506 11.77 -2.36 -18.71
CA ASN A 506 12.95 -3.24 -18.92
C ASN A 506 14.19 -2.83 -18.05
N GLU A 507 15.18 -3.73 -17.98
CA GLU A 507 15.97 -4.14 -16.78
C GLU A 507 17.52 -4.11 -16.94
N GLU A 508 18.28 -4.11 -15.81
CA GLU A 508 19.64 -4.72 -15.52
C GLU A 508 20.55 -3.82 -14.62
N LYS A 509 21.67 -4.19 -13.93
CA LYS A 509 22.26 -5.34 -13.14
C LYS A 509 23.48 -4.75 -12.39
N ILE A 510 23.76 -5.07 -11.10
CA ILE A 510 24.94 -4.52 -10.39
C ILE A 510 25.79 -5.55 -9.60
N ASN A 511 27.11 -5.33 -9.64
CA ASN A 511 28.21 -6.05 -8.97
C ASN A 511 28.57 -5.45 -7.59
N ILE A 512 28.88 -6.32 -6.61
CA ILE A 512 29.24 -5.92 -5.24
C ILE A 512 30.77 -5.82 -5.07
N LYS A 513 31.26 -4.81 -4.33
CA LYS A 513 32.68 -4.60 -3.99
C LYS A 513 32.94 -4.77 -2.48
N VAL A 514 34.07 -5.40 -2.15
CA VAL A 514 34.54 -5.66 -0.78
C VAL A 514 35.45 -4.53 -0.28
N ASN A 515 35.35 -4.18 1.01
CA ASN A 515 36.17 -3.16 1.66
C ASN A 515 37.47 -3.75 2.22
N TYR A 516 38.60 -3.33 1.64
CA TYR A 516 39.93 -3.86 1.95
C TYR A 516 40.54 -3.31 3.24
N LEU A 517 39.99 -2.22 3.80
CA LEU A 517 40.53 -1.59 5.01
C LEU A 517 40.26 -2.42 6.27
N GLU A 518 39.05 -2.96 6.38
CA GLU A 518 38.68 -3.84 7.50
C GLU A 518 39.51 -5.13 7.47
N LEU A 519 39.74 -5.68 6.28
CA LEU A 519 40.59 -6.85 6.10
C LEU A 519 42.05 -6.57 6.52
N ALA A 520 42.57 -5.38 6.23
CA ALA A 520 43.94 -4.99 6.58
C ALA A 520 44.13 -4.77 8.09
N LEU A 521 43.17 -4.13 8.76
CA LEU A 521 43.20 -3.93 10.21
C LEU A 521 43.13 -5.27 10.96
N PHE A 522 42.33 -6.19 10.45
CA PHE A 522 42.21 -7.52 11.02
C PHE A 522 43.52 -8.32 10.94
N LEU A 523 44.17 -8.32 9.77
CA LEU A 523 45.47 -8.98 9.59
C LEU A 523 46.57 -8.41 10.51
N SER A 524 46.53 -7.10 10.75
CA SER A 524 47.50 -6.42 11.62
C SER A 524 47.38 -6.88 13.09
N LEU A 525 46.16 -7.12 13.57
CA LEU A 525 45.90 -7.56 14.94
C LEU A 525 46.41 -9.00 15.19
N ILE A 526 46.29 -9.89 14.20
CA ILE A 526 46.82 -11.26 14.27
C ILE A 526 48.34 -11.25 14.44
N ILE A 527 49.04 -10.40 13.69
CA ILE A 527 50.50 -10.33 13.73
C ILE A 527 50.98 -9.92 15.14
N VAL A 528 50.37 -8.90 15.74
CA VAL A 528 50.72 -8.43 17.10
C VAL A 528 50.54 -9.54 18.13
N LEU A 529 49.46 -10.33 18.02
CA LEU A 529 49.22 -11.44 18.93
C LEU A 529 50.25 -12.57 18.77
N LEU A 530 50.61 -12.90 17.54
CA LEU A 530 51.62 -13.93 17.26
C LEU A 530 53.00 -13.49 17.79
N MET A 531 53.36 -12.21 17.66
CA MET A 531 54.60 -11.67 18.24
C MET A 531 54.60 -11.77 19.76
N TYR A 532 53.48 -11.45 20.41
CA TYR A 532 53.33 -11.54 21.86
C TYR A 532 53.47 -12.99 22.37
N LEU A 533 52.87 -13.96 21.67
CA LEU A 533 53.00 -15.38 22.00
C LEU A 533 54.42 -15.92 21.75
N TRP A 534 55.18 -15.32 20.84
CA TRP A 534 56.54 -15.74 20.51
C TRP A 534 57.59 -15.24 21.52
N GLU A 535 57.39 -14.05 22.11
CA GLU A 535 58.28 -13.47 23.13
C GLU A 535 58.38 -14.35 24.39
N ASP A 536 57.28 -15.01 24.77
CA ASP A 536 57.21 -15.96 25.89
C ASP A 536 58.03 -17.24 25.64
N LYS A 537 58.30 -17.58 24.38
CA LYS A 537 59.18 -18.71 24.01
C LYS A 537 60.67 -18.35 24.10
N ILE A 538 61.00 -17.07 24.06
CA ILE A 538 62.38 -16.56 24.11
C ILE A 538 62.84 -16.34 25.55
N LYS A 539 61.93 -15.98 26.47
CA LYS A 539 62.22 -15.80 27.91
C LYS A 539 62.17 -17.10 28.74
N GLY A 540 61.91 -18.23 28.10
CA GLY A 540 61.97 -19.58 28.67
C GLY A 540 63.26 -20.34 28.37
N LYS A 541 64.38 -19.63 28.25
CA LYS A 541 65.75 -20.16 28.28
C LYS A 541 66.52 -19.50 29.40
#